data_AF-A0A949S7K6-F1
#
_entry.id   AF-A0A949S7K6-F1
#
_cell.length_a   1.000
_cell.length_b   1.000
_cell.length_c   1.000
_cell.angle_alpha   90.00
_cell.angle_beta   90.00
_cell.angle_gamma   90.00
#
_symmetry.space_group_name_H-M   'P 1'
#
loop_
_entity.id
_entity.type
_entity.pdbx_description
1 polymer ?
#
loop_
_entity_poly.entity_id
_entity_poly.type
_entity_poly.pdbx_seq_one_letter_code
_entity_poly.pdbx_strand_id
1 'polypeptide(L)'
;MLLLCLLFLQNYLYEKTFFSTLYLSLAISIKLIPVFLLLFLFCRREFKLIWLILFCTILIIFIPITITGEKFFFYYSEYITKFLFSNLSLTDEKEHQSGMFFSLIGLLRFTNSIIASGFIPSIICLFLISGFYLFMDKYIFKENSVIFFLYLLGFLLINPISETHHLVFVTPILFLIIFKLRGKSFKKNIFAYSILLISIILLFLGKTFHYLYFPSIISMIILFIKQYSDSKFKK
;
A
#
# COMPACT_ATOMS: atom_id res chain seq x y z
N MET A 1 10.90 -4.46 2.65
CA MET A 1 9.71 -3.81 3.24
C MET A 1 8.41 -4.48 2.78
N LEU A 2 8.05 -4.48 1.49
CA LEU A 2 6.79 -5.11 1.04
C LEU A 2 6.65 -6.60 1.42
N LEU A 3 7.72 -7.39 1.27
CA LEU A 3 7.72 -8.79 1.72
C LEU A 3 7.39 -8.92 3.22
N LEU A 4 7.86 -8.00 4.06
CA LEU A 4 7.56 -8.01 5.49
C LEU A 4 6.10 -7.65 5.76
N CYS A 5 5.53 -6.68 5.03
CA CYS A 5 4.10 -6.36 5.11
C CYS A 5 3.22 -7.53 4.66
N LEU A 6 3.63 -8.25 3.60
CA LEU A 6 2.97 -9.47 3.12
C LEU A 6 3.01 -10.59 4.17
N LEU A 7 4.19 -10.84 4.75
CA LEU A 7 4.37 -11.83 5.80
C LEU A 7 3.59 -11.44 7.07
N PHE A 8 3.53 -10.16 7.43
CA PHE A 8 2.66 -9.66 8.50
C PHE A 8 1.20 -10.02 8.21
N LEU A 9 0.66 -9.65 7.06
CA LEU A 9 -0.75 -9.90 6.72
C LEU A 9 -1.05 -11.40 6.71
N GLN A 10 -0.19 -12.20 6.10
CA GLN A 10 -0.33 -13.65 6.10
C GLN A 10 -0.40 -14.19 7.54
N ASN A 11 0.57 -13.86 8.38
CA ASN A 11 0.61 -14.35 9.76
C ASN A 11 -0.55 -13.80 10.61
N TYR A 12 -1.00 -12.58 10.36
CA TYR A 12 -2.19 -11.99 10.99
C TYR A 12 -3.47 -12.76 10.62
N LEU A 13 -3.64 -13.14 9.34
CA LEU A 13 -4.77 -13.95 8.88
C LEU A 13 -4.75 -15.38 9.44
N TYR A 14 -3.57 -15.94 9.66
CA TYR A 14 -3.38 -17.26 10.28
C TYR A 14 -3.22 -17.21 11.81
N GLU A 15 -3.47 -16.04 12.43
CA GLU A 15 -3.47 -15.87 13.89
C GLU A 15 -2.14 -16.17 14.58
N LYS A 16 -1.05 -16.08 13.81
CA LYS A 16 0.32 -16.22 14.30
C LYS A 16 0.85 -14.89 14.83
N THR A 17 0.41 -14.52 16.03
CA THR A 17 0.64 -13.21 16.67
C THR A 17 2.11 -12.83 16.79
N PHE A 18 2.98 -13.77 17.17
CA PHE A 18 4.41 -13.51 17.32
C PHE A 18 5.04 -13.08 15.99
N PHE A 19 4.86 -13.89 14.94
CA PHE A 19 5.42 -13.62 13.61
C PHE A 19 4.81 -12.37 12.98
N SER A 20 3.49 -12.14 13.12
CA SER A 20 2.88 -10.90 12.62
C SER A 20 3.49 -9.66 13.28
N THR A 21 3.68 -9.71 14.61
CA THR A 21 4.30 -8.61 15.36
C THR A 21 5.71 -8.33 14.86
N LEU A 22 6.53 -9.38 14.75
CA LEU A 22 7.93 -9.27 14.34
C LEU A 22 8.06 -8.69 12.93
N TYR A 23 7.30 -9.20 11.96
CA TYR A 23 7.39 -8.74 10.57
C TYR A 23 6.95 -7.29 10.39
N LEU A 24 5.85 -6.87 11.03
CA LEU A 24 5.42 -5.48 10.93
C LEU A 24 6.37 -4.53 11.65
N SER A 25 6.91 -4.93 12.80
CA SER A 25 7.91 -4.13 13.54
C SER A 25 9.19 -3.92 12.73
N LEU A 26 9.69 -4.97 12.07
CA LEU A 26 10.81 -4.85 11.13
C LEU A 26 10.47 -3.94 9.95
N ALA A 27 9.26 -4.06 9.39
CA ALA A 27 8.83 -3.24 8.27
C ALA A 27 8.84 -1.74 8.63
N ILE A 28 8.28 -1.39 9.81
CA ILE A 28 8.24 -0.03 10.34
C ILE A 28 9.65 0.49 10.65
N SER A 29 10.50 -0.35 11.23
CA SER A 29 11.88 0.03 11.57
C SER A 29 12.71 0.36 10.34
N ILE A 30 12.41 -0.25 9.19
CA ILE A 30 13.11 0.02 7.91
C ILE A 30 12.58 1.28 7.23
N LYS A 31 11.25 1.50 7.22
CA LYS A 31 10.60 2.69 6.65
C LYS A 31 9.33 2.98 7.42
N LEU A 32 8.94 4.25 7.57
CA LEU A 32 7.75 4.64 8.32
C LEU A 32 6.41 4.29 7.65
N ILE A 33 6.37 4.11 6.32
CA ILE A 33 5.11 3.90 5.59
C ILE A 33 4.25 2.72 6.13
N PRO A 34 4.78 1.55 6.53
CA PRO A 34 3.99 0.47 7.09
C PRO A 34 3.28 0.82 8.42
N VAL A 35 3.57 1.96 9.05
CA VAL A 35 2.82 2.46 10.21
C VAL A 35 1.34 2.61 9.90
N PHE A 36 0.94 2.84 8.64
CA PHE A 36 -0.47 2.83 8.24
C PHE A 36 -1.19 1.49 8.55
N LEU A 37 -0.46 0.37 8.66
CA LEU A 37 -1.03 -0.91 9.10
C LEU A 37 -1.40 -0.91 10.60
N LEU A 38 -0.83 -0.03 11.42
CA LEU A 38 -1.27 0.15 12.80
C LEU A 38 -2.65 0.80 12.87
N LEU A 39 -2.97 1.74 11.97
CA LEU A 39 -4.32 2.29 11.86
C LEU A 39 -5.33 1.21 11.48
N PHE A 40 -4.96 0.30 10.57
CA PHE A 40 -5.76 -0.88 10.24
C PHE A 40 -6.06 -1.74 11.49
N LEU A 41 -5.05 -2.02 12.33
CA LEU A 41 -5.24 -2.76 13.58
C LEU A 41 -6.05 -1.99 14.62
N PHE A 42 -5.87 -0.67 14.71
CA PHE A 42 -6.59 0.20 15.64
C PHE A 42 -8.10 0.14 15.39
N CYS A 43 -8.50 0.27 14.13
CA CYS A 43 -9.91 0.20 13.74
C CYS A 43 -10.49 -1.21 13.88
N ARG A 44 -9.65 -2.25 13.81
CA ARG A 44 -10.01 -3.64 14.15
C ARG A 44 -10.08 -3.90 15.65
N ARG A 45 -9.77 -2.89 16.49
CA ARG A 45 -9.70 -2.98 17.95
C ARG A 45 -8.67 -4.00 18.45
N GLU A 46 -7.65 -4.30 17.65
CA GLU A 46 -6.57 -5.23 17.97
C GLU A 46 -5.48 -4.56 18.82
N PHE A 47 -5.88 -3.86 19.89
CA PHE A 47 -4.99 -2.99 20.68
C PHE A 47 -3.80 -3.73 21.27
N LYS A 48 -3.99 -4.97 21.70
CA LYS A 48 -2.90 -5.82 22.22
C LYS A 48 -1.79 -5.99 21.17
N LEU A 49 -2.17 -6.22 19.92
CA LEU A 49 -1.24 -6.44 18.82
C LEU A 49 -0.51 -5.13 18.44
N ILE A 50 -1.21 -4.00 18.49
CA ILE A 50 -0.61 -2.67 18.29
C ILE A 50 0.48 -2.39 19.31
N TRP A 51 0.18 -2.57 20.60
CA TRP A 51 1.15 -2.35 21.68
C TRP A 51 2.38 -3.25 21.52
N LEU A 52 2.18 -4.52 21.18
CA LEU A 52 3.28 -5.45 20.91
C LEU A 52 4.15 -4.98 19.73
N ILE A 53 3.56 -4.50 18.65
CA ILE A 53 4.31 -3.98 17.50
C ILE A 53 5.08 -2.72 17.89
N LEU A 54 4.44 -1.76 18.58
CA LEU A 54 5.11 -0.53 18.99
C LEU A 54 6.31 -0.83 19.90
N PHE A 55 6.11 -1.70 20.89
CA PHE A 55 7.18 -2.13 21.79
C PHE A 55 8.33 -2.82 21.04
N CYS A 56 8.01 -3.78 20.17
CA CYS A 56 9.02 -4.52 19.39
C CYS A 56 9.75 -3.60 18.39
N THR A 57 9.04 -2.64 17.79
CA THR A 57 9.61 -1.61 16.91
C THR A 57 10.62 -0.75 17.66
N ILE A 58 10.26 -0.28 18.86
CA ILE A 58 11.16 0.49 19.72
C ILE A 58 12.42 -0.33 20.00
N LEU A 59 12.29 -1.58 20.45
CA LEU A 59 13.44 -2.46 20.70
C LEU A 59 14.35 -2.64 19.49
N ILE A 60 13.77 -2.85 18.30
CA ILE A 60 14.53 -3.02 17.06
C ILE A 60 15.27 -1.73 16.68
N ILE A 61 14.64 -0.56 16.86
CA ILE A 61 15.25 0.75 16.59
C ILE A 61 16.35 1.09 17.60
N PHE A 62 16.24 0.61 18.84
CA PHE A 62 17.29 0.81 19.84
C PHE A 62 18.62 0.15 19.44
N ILE A 63 18.60 -0.97 18.71
CA ILE A 63 19.83 -1.66 18.26
C ILE A 63 20.73 -0.72 17.42
N PRO A 64 20.28 -0.14 16.28
CA PRO A 64 21.12 0.79 15.52
C PRO A 64 21.48 2.06 16.31
N ILE A 65 20.62 2.55 17.21
CA ILE A 65 20.95 3.68 18.09
C ILE A 65 22.14 3.35 18.98
N THR A 66 22.18 2.17 19.59
CA THR A 66 23.32 1.77 20.43
C THR A 66 24.63 1.60 19.66
N ILE A 67 24.55 1.25 18.37
CA ILE A 67 25.73 1.05 17.50
C ILE A 67 26.23 2.37 16.90
N THR A 68 25.32 3.22 16.44
CA THR A 68 25.65 4.43 15.66
C THR A 68 25.60 5.73 16.45
N GLY A 69 25.03 5.70 17.67
CA GLY A 69 24.92 6.84 18.56
C GLY A 69 24.15 8.00 17.93
N GLU A 70 24.65 9.22 18.12
CA GLU A 70 24.01 10.46 17.67
C GLU A 70 23.86 10.57 16.15
N LYS A 71 24.68 9.86 15.37
CA LYS A 71 24.58 9.85 13.89
C LYS A 71 23.23 9.34 13.42
N PHE A 72 22.58 8.45 14.17
CA PHE A 72 21.24 7.97 13.88
C PHE A 72 20.24 9.13 13.74
N PHE A 73 20.24 10.04 14.72
CA PHE A 73 19.32 11.19 14.74
C PHE A 73 19.62 12.17 13.61
N PHE A 74 20.90 12.37 13.28
CA PHE A 74 21.30 13.19 12.15
C PHE A 74 20.70 12.68 10.83
N TYR A 75 20.83 11.38 10.52
CA TYR A 75 20.27 10.80 9.30
C TYR A 75 18.75 10.91 9.22
N TYR A 76 18.04 10.71 10.34
CA TYR A 76 16.58 10.88 10.37
C TYR A 76 16.16 12.35 10.24
N SER A 77 16.92 13.27 10.85
CA SER A 77 16.65 14.71 10.73
C SER A 77 16.82 15.21 9.29
N GLU A 78 17.85 14.73 8.58
CA GLU A 78 18.05 15.03 7.16
C GLU A 78 16.91 14.44 6.30
N TYR A 79 16.48 13.20 6.58
CA TYR A 79 15.36 12.60 5.87
C TYR A 79 14.06 13.40 6.07
N ILE A 80 13.73 13.81 7.30
CA ILE A 80 12.52 14.58 7.56
C ILE A 80 12.58 15.95 6.88
N THR A 81 13.71 16.65 6.99
CA THR A 81 13.86 18.00 6.41
C THR A 81 13.93 18.00 4.88
N LYS A 82 14.76 17.13 4.29
CA LYS A 82 14.98 17.08 2.84
C LYS A 82 13.94 16.31 2.06
N PHE A 83 13.16 15.43 2.70
CA PHE A 83 12.20 14.57 2.01
C PHE A 83 10.75 14.76 2.47
N LEU A 84 10.47 15.10 3.73
CA LEU A 84 9.10 15.37 4.17
C LEU A 84 8.76 16.86 4.01
N PHE A 85 9.62 17.77 4.45
CA PHE A 85 9.30 19.20 4.43
C PHE A 85 9.49 19.88 3.08
N SER A 86 10.51 19.52 2.28
CA SER A 86 10.66 19.99 0.89
C SER A 86 9.46 19.62 0.01
N ASN A 87 8.92 18.42 0.19
CA ASN A 87 7.73 17.95 -0.53
C ASN A 87 6.42 18.60 -0.02
N LEU A 88 6.47 19.36 1.08
CA LEU A 88 5.35 20.11 1.65
C LEU A 88 5.34 21.58 1.21
N SER A 89 6.47 22.13 0.75
CA SER A 89 6.53 23.50 0.27
C SER A 89 5.86 23.61 -1.11
N LEU A 90 4.83 24.48 -1.18
CA LEU A 90 4.08 24.82 -2.39
C LEU A 90 4.93 25.45 -3.51
N THR A 91 6.23 25.68 -3.27
CA THR A 91 7.12 26.47 -4.11
C THR A 91 7.95 25.66 -5.11
N ASP A 92 8.09 24.35 -4.92
CA ASP A 92 8.90 23.50 -5.82
C ASP A 92 8.04 22.83 -6.90
N GLU A 93 7.44 23.67 -7.76
CA GLU A 93 6.74 23.22 -8.96
C GLU A 93 7.66 22.55 -9.99
N LYS A 94 8.99 22.71 -9.87
CA LYS A 94 9.96 22.30 -10.91
C LYS A 94 10.58 20.92 -10.70
N GLU A 95 10.82 20.46 -9.47
CA GLU A 95 11.39 19.12 -9.24
C GLU A 95 10.32 18.00 -9.28
N HIS A 96 9.07 18.35 -8.97
CA HIS A 96 7.97 17.38 -8.94
C HIS A 96 7.35 17.04 -10.30
N GLN A 97 7.78 17.67 -11.40
CA GLN A 97 7.34 17.28 -12.75
C GLN A 97 8.04 16.01 -13.28
N SER A 98 9.08 15.52 -12.60
CA SER A 98 9.90 14.38 -13.08
C SER A 98 9.41 13.00 -12.60
N GLY A 99 8.54 12.94 -11.59
CA GLY A 99 8.01 11.69 -11.05
C GLY A 99 6.71 11.28 -11.74
N MET A 100 6.68 10.11 -12.39
CA MET A 100 5.44 9.57 -12.95
C MET A 100 4.35 9.45 -11.89
N PHE A 101 3.12 9.85 -12.24
CA PHE A 101 2.02 10.01 -11.30
C PHE A 101 0.99 8.89 -11.44
N PHE A 102 1.30 7.68 -10.95
CA PHE A 102 0.31 6.59 -10.86
C PHE A 102 -0.36 6.47 -9.47
N SER A 103 -0.26 7.51 -8.64
CA SER A 103 -1.01 7.64 -7.39
C SER A 103 -2.36 8.36 -7.60
N LEU A 104 -3.28 8.20 -6.66
CA LEU A 104 -4.55 8.93 -6.66
C LEU A 104 -4.35 10.45 -6.60
N ILE A 105 -3.32 10.92 -5.89
CA ILE A 105 -2.92 12.34 -5.85
C ILE A 105 -2.43 12.80 -7.23
N GLY A 106 -1.65 11.94 -7.91
CA GLY A 106 -1.23 12.16 -9.28
C GLY A 106 -2.38 12.35 -10.26
N LEU A 107 -3.42 11.53 -10.12
CA LEU A 107 -4.66 11.65 -10.89
C LEU A 107 -5.40 12.97 -10.58
N LEU A 108 -5.52 13.34 -9.30
CA LEU A 108 -6.12 14.61 -8.91
C LEU A 108 -5.36 15.80 -9.50
N ARG A 109 -4.02 15.77 -9.51
CA ARG A 109 -3.17 16.79 -10.15
C ARG A 109 -3.43 16.93 -11.65
N PHE A 110 -3.67 15.82 -12.33
CA PHE A 110 -4.03 15.85 -13.75
C PHE A 110 -5.37 16.55 -14.00
N THR A 111 -6.36 16.37 -13.11
CA THR A 111 -7.69 16.98 -13.26
C THR A 111 -7.75 18.44 -12.80
N ASN A 112 -7.06 18.78 -11.71
CA ASN A 112 -7.04 20.14 -11.16
C ASN A 112 -5.80 20.32 -10.27
N SER A 113 -4.81 21.07 -10.76
CA SER A 113 -3.54 21.30 -10.07
C SER A 113 -3.68 22.03 -8.73
N ILE A 114 -4.71 22.87 -8.58
CA ILE A 114 -4.97 23.67 -7.35
C ILE A 114 -5.56 22.79 -6.25
N ILE A 115 -6.45 21.86 -6.60
CA ILE A 115 -7.05 20.93 -5.63
C ILE A 115 -6.02 19.89 -5.16
N ALA A 116 -5.01 19.60 -5.97
CA ALA A 116 -4.05 18.54 -5.74
C ALA A 116 -2.65 19.03 -5.30
N SER A 117 -2.52 20.34 -5.06
CA SER A 117 -1.38 20.93 -4.40
C SER A 117 -1.60 20.93 -2.88
N GLY A 118 -0.56 20.55 -2.13
CA GLY A 118 -0.59 20.53 -0.66
C GLY A 118 -0.89 19.16 0.00
N PHE A 119 -0.97 19.19 1.33
CA PHE A 119 -1.02 18.01 2.21
C PHE A 119 -2.44 17.44 2.40
N ILE A 120 -3.47 18.25 2.18
CA ILE A 120 -4.88 17.85 2.40
C ILE A 120 -5.33 16.72 1.45
N PRO A 121 -5.03 16.76 0.13
CA PRO A 121 -5.44 15.71 -0.80
C PRO A 121 -4.75 14.38 -0.51
N SER A 122 -3.49 14.42 -0.04
CA SER A 122 -2.78 13.19 0.32
C SER A 122 -3.35 12.55 1.58
N ILE A 123 -3.74 13.35 2.58
CA ILE A 123 -4.50 12.85 3.73
C ILE A 123 -5.85 12.29 3.29
N ILE A 124 -6.60 12.97 2.41
CA ILE A 124 -7.90 12.51 1.95
C ILE A 124 -7.79 11.18 1.19
N CYS A 125 -6.80 11.04 0.29
CA CYS A 125 -6.55 9.78 -0.40
C CYS A 125 -6.16 8.68 0.59
N LEU A 126 -5.26 8.98 1.54
CA LEU A 126 -4.93 8.08 2.63
C LEU A 126 -6.16 7.66 3.42
N PHE A 127 -7.06 8.59 3.74
CA PHE A 127 -8.25 8.35 4.54
C PHE A 127 -9.32 7.56 3.79
N LEU A 128 -9.56 7.87 2.51
CA LEU A 128 -10.48 7.13 1.65
C LEU A 128 -10.02 5.70 1.50
N ILE A 129 -8.74 5.49 1.16
CA ILE A 129 -8.22 4.16 0.88
C ILE A 129 -8.03 3.37 2.18
N SER A 130 -7.58 4.01 3.27
CA SER A 130 -7.58 3.37 4.59
C SER A 130 -8.99 3.02 5.03
N GLY A 131 -9.96 3.93 4.92
CA GLY A 131 -11.38 3.64 5.15
C GLY A 131 -11.87 2.43 4.38
N PHE A 132 -11.53 2.33 3.09
CA PHE A 132 -11.80 1.15 2.26
C PHE A 132 -11.17 -0.15 2.83
N TYR A 133 -9.96 -0.08 3.40
CA TYR A 133 -9.33 -1.21 4.08
C TYR A 133 -9.93 -1.52 5.46
N LEU A 134 -10.44 -0.51 6.17
CA LEU A 134 -11.04 -0.67 7.49
C LEU A 134 -12.33 -1.49 7.43
N PHE A 135 -13.13 -1.31 6.38
CA PHE A 135 -14.40 -2.02 6.23
C PHE A 135 -14.28 -3.47 5.71
N MET A 136 -13.08 -3.95 5.38
CA MET A 136 -12.86 -5.29 4.79
C MET A 136 -12.78 -6.42 5.82
N ASP A 137 -13.73 -7.36 5.85
CA ASP A 137 -13.71 -8.50 6.78
C ASP A 137 -12.45 -9.40 6.61
N LYS A 138 -11.83 -9.78 7.74
CA LYS A 138 -10.62 -10.63 7.82
C LYS A 138 -10.82 -11.96 7.07
N TYR A 139 -12.03 -12.52 7.16
CA TYR A 139 -12.39 -13.77 6.48
C TYR A 139 -12.40 -13.63 4.96
N ILE A 140 -12.93 -12.51 4.46
CA ILE A 140 -12.99 -12.23 3.02
C ILE A 140 -11.57 -12.15 2.45
N PHE A 141 -10.63 -11.57 3.20
CA PHE A 141 -9.24 -11.46 2.80
C PHE A 141 -8.51 -12.81 2.75
N LYS A 142 -8.85 -13.73 3.68
CA LYS A 142 -8.29 -15.09 3.75
C LYS A 142 -8.76 -15.95 2.57
N GLU A 143 -10.01 -15.83 2.18
CA GLU A 143 -10.61 -16.69 1.14
C GLU A 143 -10.48 -16.11 -0.27
N ASN A 144 -10.46 -14.78 -0.41
CA ASN A 144 -10.46 -14.11 -1.69
C ASN A 144 -9.10 -13.49 -2.03
N SER A 145 -8.26 -14.26 -2.71
CA SER A 145 -6.96 -13.79 -3.19
C SER A 145 -7.01 -12.60 -4.16
N VAL A 146 -8.15 -12.36 -4.82
CA VAL A 146 -8.27 -11.20 -5.72
C VAL A 146 -8.29 -9.92 -4.89
N ILE A 147 -9.01 -9.93 -3.76
CA ILE A 147 -9.04 -8.82 -2.81
C ILE A 147 -7.64 -8.62 -2.19
N PHE A 148 -6.92 -9.70 -1.91
CA PHE A 148 -5.52 -9.64 -1.48
C PHE A 148 -4.60 -8.97 -2.52
N PHE A 149 -4.75 -9.28 -3.82
CA PHE A 149 -3.96 -8.65 -4.88
C PHE A 149 -4.32 -7.18 -5.09
N LEU A 150 -5.61 -6.86 -5.07
CA LEU A 150 -6.10 -5.47 -5.12
C LEU A 150 -5.61 -4.66 -3.93
N TYR A 151 -5.48 -5.29 -2.76
CA TYR A 151 -4.88 -4.65 -1.60
C TYR A 151 -3.43 -4.23 -1.83
N LEU A 152 -2.61 -5.11 -2.43
CA LEU A 152 -1.21 -4.81 -2.72
C LEU A 152 -1.07 -3.73 -3.80
N LEU A 153 -1.96 -3.74 -4.79
CA LEU A 153 -2.03 -2.67 -5.80
C LEU A 153 -2.48 -1.35 -5.19
N GLY A 154 -3.42 -1.38 -4.24
CA GLY A 154 -3.86 -0.16 -3.56
C GLY A 154 -2.73 0.56 -2.83
N PHE A 155 -1.71 -0.14 -2.34
CA PHE A 155 -0.52 0.49 -1.77
C PHE A 155 0.20 1.44 -2.76
N LEU A 156 0.25 1.07 -4.04
CA LEU A 156 0.80 1.93 -5.11
C LEU A 156 -0.05 3.19 -5.32
N LEU A 157 -1.37 3.06 -5.15
CA LEU A 157 -2.30 4.16 -5.37
C LEU A 157 -2.30 5.17 -4.20
N ILE A 158 -2.04 4.69 -2.99
CA ILE A 158 -1.98 5.48 -1.76
C ILE A 158 -0.70 6.30 -1.67
N ASN A 159 0.41 5.71 -2.12
CA ASN A 159 1.71 6.30 -1.91
C ASN A 159 1.74 7.71 -2.52
N PRO A 160 1.99 8.77 -1.73
CA PRO A 160 1.90 10.15 -2.21
C PRO A 160 2.86 10.40 -3.38
N ILE A 161 3.98 9.68 -3.40
CA ILE A 161 4.99 9.76 -4.44
C ILE A 161 5.22 8.34 -4.97
N SER A 162 4.58 8.04 -6.10
CA SER A 162 4.63 6.73 -6.74
C SER A 162 5.49 6.79 -8.01
N GLU A 163 6.80 6.80 -7.83
CA GLU A 163 7.78 6.66 -8.93
C GLU A 163 7.82 5.25 -9.55
N THR A 164 8.35 5.13 -10.76
CA THR A 164 8.48 3.87 -11.53
C THR A 164 9.09 2.72 -10.76
N HIS A 165 10.06 2.98 -9.90
CA HIS A 165 10.70 1.94 -9.10
C HIS A 165 9.72 1.28 -8.11
N HIS A 166 8.60 1.93 -7.77
CA HIS A 166 7.52 1.34 -6.99
C HIS A 166 6.75 0.27 -7.78
N LEU A 167 6.76 0.26 -9.12
CA LEU A 167 6.15 -0.82 -9.91
C LEU A 167 6.74 -2.20 -9.59
N VAL A 168 7.88 -2.27 -8.91
CA VAL A 168 8.39 -3.52 -8.29
C VAL A 168 7.35 -4.20 -7.39
N PHE A 169 6.39 -3.46 -6.83
CA PHE A 169 5.29 -4.00 -6.04
C PHE A 169 4.27 -4.78 -6.87
N VAL A 170 4.24 -4.60 -8.20
CA VAL A 170 3.42 -5.38 -9.13
C VAL A 170 4.05 -6.75 -9.40
N THR A 171 5.38 -6.88 -9.33
CA THR A 171 6.11 -8.13 -9.58
C THR A 171 5.62 -9.32 -8.74
N PRO A 172 5.50 -9.24 -7.39
CA PRO A 172 4.99 -10.36 -6.61
C PRO A 172 3.53 -10.69 -6.94
N ILE A 173 2.74 -9.70 -7.36
CA ILE A 173 1.33 -9.89 -7.76
C ILE A 173 1.27 -10.70 -9.05
N LEU A 174 2.06 -10.33 -10.05
CA LEU A 174 2.18 -11.10 -11.29
C LEU A 174 2.62 -12.54 -11.04
N PHE A 175 3.61 -12.74 -10.17
CA PHE A 175 4.07 -14.09 -9.81
C PHE A 175 2.96 -14.91 -9.15
N LEU A 176 2.21 -14.31 -8.22
CA LEU A 176 1.10 -14.99 -7.53
C LEU A 176 -0.09 -15.27 -8.47
N ILE A 177 -0.37 -14.39 -9.42
CA ILE A 177 -1.36 -14.65 -10.48
C ILE A 177 -0.89 -15.82 -11.34
N ILE A 178 0.37 -15.84 -11.78
CA ILE A 178 0.95 -16.93 -12.57
C ILE A 178 0.88 -18.26 -11.82
N PHE A 179 1.20 -18.27 -10.53
CA PHE A 179 1.10 -19.46 -9.70
C PHE A 179 -0.36 -19.93 -9.58
N LYS A 180 -1.30 -19.00 -9.44
CA LYS A 180 -2.73 -19.32 -9.39
C LYS A 180 -3.32 -19.76 -10.72
N LEU A 181 -2.79 -19.34 -11.88
CA LEU A 181 -3.24 -19.77 -13.21
C LEU A 181 -3.34 -21.30 -13.35
N ARG A 182 -2.50 -22.04 -12.60
CA ARG A 182 -2.45 -23.51 -12.62
C ARG A 182 -3.50 -24.18 -11.71
N GLY A 183 -4.21 -23.44 -10.86
CA GLY A 183 -5.12 -24.00 -9.86
C GLY A 183 -6.61 -23.96 -10.27
N LYS A 184 -7.42 -24.88 -9.71
CA LYS A 184 -8.89 -24.90 -9.89
C LYS A 184 -9.56 -23.57 -9.47
N SER A 185 -8.97 -22.86 -8.51
CA SER A 185 -9.41 -21.52 -8.06
C SER A 185 -9.36 -20.46 -9.17
N PHE A 186 -8.51 -20.63 -10.19
CA PHE A 186 -8.40 -19.67 -11.29
C PHE A 186 -9.60 -19.72 -12.23
N LYS A 187 -10.04 -20.92 -12.62
CA LYS A 187 -11.20 -21.08 -13.52
C LYS A 187 -12.47 -20.42 -12.97
N LYS A 188 -12.67 -20.48 -11.65
CA LYS A 188 -13.82 -19.86 -10.96
C LYS A 188 -13.80 -18.32 -11.03
N ASN A 189 -12.61 -17.72 -11.05
CA ASN A 189 -12.40 -16.27 -10.97
C ASN A 189 -11.68 -15.70 -12.21
N ILE A 190 -11.77 -16.37 -13.36
CA ILE A 190 -10.99 -16.03 -14.56
C ILE A 190 -11.21 -14.58 -14.99
N PHE A 191 -12.46 -14.12 -14.99
CA PHE A 191 -12.83 -12.74 -15.30
C PHE A 191 -12.13 -11.72 -14.38
N ALA A 192 -12.05 -12.03 -13.08
CA ALA A 192 -11.42 -11.16 -12.10
C ALA A 192 -9.91 -11.06 -12.33
N TYR A 193 -9.25 -12.19 -12.59
CA TYR A 193 -7.82 -12.20 -12.89
C TYR A 193 -7.51 -11.51 -14.23
N SER A 194 -8.37 -11.65 -15.24
CA SER A 194 -8.22 -10.95 -16.52
C SER A 194 -8.30 -9.44 -16.34
N ILE A 195 -9.28 -8.93 -15.59
CA ILE A 195 -9.37 -7.49 -15.29
C ILE A 195 -8.11 -7.03 -14.55
N LEU A 196 -7.63 -7.80 -13.58
CA LEU A 196 -6.46 -7.44 -12.79
C LEU A 196 -5.19 -7.38 -13.68
N LEU A 197 -5.02 -8.34 -14.59
CA LEU A 197 -3.94 -8.33 -15.59
C LEU A 197 -4.05 -7.12 -16.53
N ILE A 198 -5.24 -6.83 -17.06
CA ILE A 198 -5.47 -5.65 -17.90
C ILE A 198 -5.14 -4.37 -17.13
N SER A 199 -5.55 -4.28 -15.87
CA SER A 199 -5.26 -3.12 -15.01
C SER A 199 -3.74 -2.93 -14.83
N ILE A 200 -3.01 -4.03 -14.63
CA ILE A 200 -1.54 -4.01 -14.55
C ILE A 200 -0.91 -3.56 -15.88
N ILE A 201 -1.38 -4.08 -17.01
CA ILE A 201 -0.89 -3.68 -18.33
C ILE A 201 -1.14 -2.19 -18.57
N LEU A 202 -2.33 -1.69 -18.21
CA LEU A 202 -2.66 -0.27 -18.30
C LEU A 202 -1.78 0.59 -17.38
N LEU A 203 -1.44 0.12 -16.17
CA LEU A 203 -0.45 0.80 -15.32
C LEU A 203 0.93 0.89 -16.00
N PHE A 204 1.38 -0.17 -16.66
CA PHE A 204 2.65 -0.17 -17.40
C PHE A 204 2.61 0.75 -18.62
N LEU A 205 1.53 0.70 -19.42
CA LEU A 205 1.33 1.57 -20.58
C LEU A 205 1.07 3.03 -20.18
N GLY A 206 0.62 3.28 -18.96
CA GLY A 206 0.48 4.61 -18.39
C GLY A 206 1.81 5.38 -18.35
N LYS A 207 2.96 4.67 -18.34
CA LYS A 207 4.29 5.27 -18.48
C LYS A 207 4.42 6.08 -19.76
N THR A 208 3.88 5.57 -20.87
CA THR A 208 3.92 6.24 -22.18
C THR A 208 2.68 7.09 -22.41
N PHE A 209 1.52 6.67 -21.89
CA PHE A 209 0.24 7.32 -22.09
C PHE A 209 -0.46 7.60 -20.75
N HIS A 210 -0.17 8.74 -20.14
CA HIS A 210 -0.59 9.04 -18.76
C HIS A 210 -2.11 8.89 -18.49
N TYR A 211 -2.97 9.13 -19.48
CA TYR A 211 -4.42 8.95 -19.33
C TYR A 211 -4.84 7.49 -19.08
N LEU A 212 -4.00 6.50 -19.38
CA LEU A 212 -4.29 5.07 -19.15
C LEU A 212 -4.25 4.68 -17.66
N TYR A 213 -3.71 5.53 -16.78
CA TYR A 213 -3.80 5.33 -15.33
C TYR A 213 -5.25 5.44 -14.82
N PHE A 214 -6.09 6.25 -15.48
CA PHE A 214 -7.48 6.42 -15.09
C PHE A 214 -8.32 5.14 -15.24
N PRO A 215 -8.38 4.49 -16.42
CA PRO A 215 -9.10 3.23 -16.57
C PRO A 215 -8.51 2.09 -15.73
N SER A 216 -7.19 2.10 -15.42
CA SER A 216 -6.61 1.10 -14.54
C SER A 216 -7.08 1.23 -13.09
N ILE A 217 -7.12 2.45 -12.54
CA ILE A 217 -7.63 2.72 -11.19
C ILE A 217 -9.12 2.38 -11.10
N ILE A 218 -9.92 2.79 -12.09
CA ILE A 218 -11.36 2.51 -12.12
C ILE A 218 -11.62 1.01 -12.18
N SER A 219 -10.93 0.28 -13.06
CA SER A 219 -11.12 -1.16 -13.19
C SER A 219 -10.75 -1.92 -11.90
N MET A 220 -9.71 -1.48 -11.19
CA MET A 220 -9.38 -2.01 -9.86
C MET A 220 -10.48 -1.75 -8.83
N ILE A 221 -11.03 -0.53 -8.77
CA ILE A 221 -12.11 -0.17 -7.85
C ILE A 221 -13.39 -0.98 -8.16
N ILE A 222 -13.79 -1.07 -9.43
CA ILE A 222 -14.96 -1.86 -9.85
C ILE A 222 -14.76 -3.33 -9.48
N LEU A 223 -13.59 -3.88 -9.78
CA LEU A 223 -13.27 -5.28 -9.47
C LEU A 223 -13.35 -5.54 -7.97
N PHE A 224 -12.85 -4.60 -7.18
CA PHE A 224 -12.88 -4.66 -5.73
C PHE A 224 -14.32 -4.68 -5.19
N ILE A 225 -15.17 -3.73 -5.61
CA ILE A 225 -16.57 -3.64 -5.18
C ILE A 225 -17.31 -4.93 -5.51
N LYS A 226 -17.13 -5.45 -6.73
CA LYS A 226 -17.74 -6.71 -7.17
C LYS A 226 -17.30 -7.88 -6.30
N GLN A 227 -15.99 -8.06 -6.11
CA GLN A 227 -15.45 -9.17 -5.33
C GLN A 227 -15.88 -9.11 -3.86
N TYR A 228 -15.94 -7.91 -3.30
CA TYR A 228 -16.40 -7.72 -1.92
C TYR A 228 -17.87 -8.06 -1.75
N SER A 229 -18.73 -7.56 -2.64
CA SER A 229 -20.16 -7.92 -2.69
C SER A 229 -20.34 -9.44 -2.78
N ASP A 230 -19.70 -10.08 -3.75
CA ASP A 230 -19.78 -11.52 -3.98
C ASP A 230 -19.27 -12.37 -2.81
N SER A 231 -18.41 -11.81 -1.96
CA SER A 231 -17.86 -12.50 -0.78
C SER A 231 -18.72 -12.28 0.46
N LYS A 232 -19.39 -11.12 0.58
CA LYS A 232 -20.28 -10.80 1.71
C LYS A 232 -21.59 -11.59 1.64
N PHE A 233 -22.14 -11.82 0.45
CA PHE A 233 -23.40 -12.56 0.23
C PHE A 233 -23.25 -14.10 0.19
N LYS A 234 -22.05 -14.63 0.40
CA LYS A 234 -21.80 -16.09 0.48
C LYS A 234 -21.67 -16.61 1.91
N LYS A 235 -21.63 -15.71 2.90
CA LYS A 235 -21.78 -16.04 4.32
C LYS A 235 -23.26 -15.95 4.68
#